data_AF-A0A0A8F281-F1
#
_entry.id   AF-A0A0A8F281-F1
#
_cell.length_a   1.000
_cell.length_b   1.000
_cell.length_c   1.000
_cell.angle_alpha   90.00
_cell.angle_beta   90.00
_cell.angle_gamma   90.00
#
_symmetry.space_group_name_H-M   'P 1'
#
loop_
_entity.id
_entity.type
_entity.pdbx_description
1 polymer ?
#
loop_
_entity_poly.entity_id
_entity_poly.type
_entity_poly.pdbx_seq_one_letter_code
_entity_poly.pdbx_strand_id
1 'polypeptide(L)'
;MDLTSKLAAQPGAEPVPGVPDAWHWSRMIFSFDAVVSGDRVLEMRVMGEYNPALARAVLELARDHAEQVFGGDRPLVTLDGLACPGWDFDTVAAVGPEVHEYHSQEDTDLHKATVALFPAWRQEFAGSESLAEARHQFDRGLQPTRLRRDPVPFLRMRYRNERTGSHSEGPDRGLATLDVLRHELSLLPGSPGSHVEWENRLGAIFRAEYDDTLTVHGPDGSIRTTGDDLVALADQSVLRPEEAV
;
A
#
# COMPACT_ATOMS: atom_id res chain seq x y z
N MET A 1 8.51 13.26 26.70
CA MET A 1 7.51 12.24 27.07
C MET A 1 8.24 10.93 27.26
N ASP A 2 7.93 10.16 28.30
CA ASP A 2 8.52 8.82 28.49
C ASP A 2 7.65 7.78 27.75
N LEU A 3 8.08 7.43 26.53
CA LEU A 3 7.36 6.50 25.66
C LEU A 3 7.42 5.07 26.18
N THR A 4 8.57 4.64 26.70
CA THR A 4 8.78 3.33 27.29
C THR A 4 7.80 3.08 28.43
N SER A 5 7.71 4.01 29.38
CA SER A 5 6.75 3.88 30.48
C SER A 5 5.29 3.93 30.01
N LYS A 6 4.97 4.71 28.97
CA LYS A 6 3.61 4.75 28.40
C LYS A 6 3.20 3.41 27.77
N LEU A 7 4.07 2.79 26.97
CA LEU A 7 3.80 1.49 26.37
C LEU A 7 3.72 0.38 27.43
N ALA A 8 4.63 0.38 28.40
CA ALA A 8 4.62 -0.58 29.50
C ALA A 8 3.37 -0.46 30.41
N ALA A 9 2.74 0.71 30.45
CA ALA A 9 1.52 0.94 31.22
C ALA A 9 0.23 0.55 30.47
N GLN A 10 0.31 0.12 29.20
CA GLN A 10 -0.86 -0.36 28.48
C GLN A 10 -1.46 -1.59 29.20
N PRO A 11 -2.79 -1.71 29.30
CA PRO A 11 -3.42 -2.84 29.98
C PRO A 11 -3.00 -4.18 29.37
N GLY A 12 -2.32 -5.01 30.15
CA GLY A 12 -1.83 -6.32 29.70
C GLY A 12 -0.57 -6.26 28.84
N ALA A 13 0.19 -5.16 28.90
CA ALA A 13 1.47 -5.05 28.20
C ALA A 13 2.50 -6.05 28.73
N GLU A 14 3.13 -6.79 27.81
CA GLU A 14 4.22 -7.71 28.07
C GLU A 14 5.40 -7.40 27.15
N PRO A 15 6.66 -7.53 27.61
CA PRO A 15 7.82 -7.34 26.74
C PRO A 15 7.85 -8.32 25.57
N VAL A 16 8.20 -7.86 24.38
CA VAL A 16 8.39 -8.73 23.20
C VAL A 16 9.71 -9.49 23.33
N PRO A 17 9.72 -10.84 23.35
CA PRO A 17 10.95 -11.60 23.54
C PRO A 17 12.00 -11.34 22.45
N GLY A 18 13.17 -10.86 22.86
CA GLY A 18 14.30 -10.62 21.96
C GLY A 18 14.34 -9.26 21.30
N VAL A 19 13.33 -8.40 21.52
CA VAL A 19 13.30 -7.02 20.99
C VAL A 19 13.34 -6.04 22.17
N PRO A 20 14.46 -5.34 22.42
CA PRO A 20 14.54 -4.34 23.48
C PRO A 20 13.53 -3.21 23.29
N ASP A 21 13.02 -2.66 24.38
CA ASP A 21 12.06 -1.54 24.38
C ASP A 21 10.84 -1.78 23.49
N ALA A 22 10.37 -3.03 23.45
CA ALA A 22 9.18 -3.42 22.72
C ALA A 22 8.16 -4.10 23.64
N TRP A 23 6.89 -3.77 23.42
CA TRP A 23 5.76 -4.29 24.18
C TRP A 23 4.69 -4.82 23.23
N HIS A 24 4.10 -5.94 23.63
CA HIS A 24 2.89 -6.48 23.06
C HIS A 24 1.75 -6.28 24.05
N TRP A 25 0.57 -5.89 23.57
CA TRP A 25 -0.67 -5.94 24.33
C TRP A 25 -1.84 -6.27 23.40
N SER A 26 -2.96 -6.66 23.98
CA SER A 26 -4.16 -6.99 23.21
C SER A 26 -5.41 -6.36 23.84
N ARG A 27 -6.32 -5.87 22.99
CA ARG A 27 -7.61 -5.30 23.39
C ARG A 27 -8.70 -5.75 22.43
N MET A 28 -9.70 -6.45 22.95
CA MET A 28 -10.79 -7.05 22.15
C MET A 28 -10.21 -7.96 21.05
N ILE A 29 -10.47 -7.64 19.77
CA ILE A 29 -9.99 -8.41 18.61
C ILE A 29 -8.66 -7.89 18.06
N PHE A 30 -8.04 -6.90 18.71
CA PHE A 30 -6.80 -6.28 18.26
C PHE A 30 -5.60 -6.72 19.09
N SER A 31 -4.53 -7.03 18.38
CA SER A 31 -3.18 -7.20 18.93
C SER A 31 -2.32 -6.03 18.49
N PHE A 32 -1.50 -5.53 19.41
CA PHE A 32 -0.64 -4.37 19.23
C PHE A 32 0.77 -4.78 19.61
N ASP A 33 1.72 -4.42 18.77
CA ASP A 33 3.14 -4.66 18.98
C ASP A 33 3.83 -3.34 18.67
N ALA A 34 4.55 -2.78 19.63
CA ALA A 34 5.20 -1.50 19.46
C ALA A 34 6.61 -1.50 20.03
N VAL A 35 7.51 -0.79 19.35
CA VAL A 35 8.90 -0.58 19.78
C VAL A 35 9.21 0.90 19.86
N VAL A 36 9.91 1.31 20.91
CA VAL A 36 10.41 2.69 21.06
C VAL A 36 11.74 2.83 20.31
N SER A 37 11.84 3.85 19.47
CA SER A 37 13.08 4.25 18.80
C SER A 37 13.26 5.76 18.90
N GLY A 38 14.20 6.19 19.75
CA GLY A 38 14.38 7.61 20.05
C GLY A 38 13.15 8.23 20.74
N ASP A 39 12.60 9.29 20.15
CA ASP A 39 11.40 9.99 20.60
C ASP A 39 10.13 9.58 19.81
N ARG A 40 10.17 8.40 19.19
CA ARG A 40 9.09 7.84 18.37
C ARG A 40 8.70 6.43 18.81
N VAL A 41 7.47 6.06 18.46
CA VAL A 41 6.93 4.71 18.59
C VAL A 41 6.69 4.17 17.19
N LEU A 42 7.18 2.96 16.93
CA LEU A 42 6.86 2.20 15.74
C LEU A 42 5.84 1.13 16.15
N GLU A 43 4.58 1.24 15.73
CA GLU A 43 3.47 0.39 16.19
C GLU A 43 2.86 -0.40 15.03
N MET A 44 2.87 -1.72 15.15
CA MET A 44 2.07 -2.62 14.34
C MET A 44 0.76 -2.93 15.06
N ARG A 45 -0.35 -2.88 14.31
CA ARG A 45 -1.68 -3.25 14.79
C ARG A 45 -2.28 -4.32 13.91
N VAL A 46 -2.77 -5.38 14.52
CA VAL A 46 -3.42 -6.50 13.83
C VAL A 46 -4.80 -6.73 14.39
N MET A 47 -5.75 -7.08 13.53
CA MET A 47 -7.11 -7.47 13.86
C MET A 47 -7.31 -8.96 13.55
N GLY A 48 -7.70 -9.75 14.54
CA GLY A 48 -7.98 -11.17 14.36
C GLY A 48 -6.74 -12.07 14.49
N GLU A 49 -6.36 -12.75 13.40
CA GLU A 49 -5.21 -13.68 13.41
C GLU A 49 -3.92 -12.90 13.69
N TYR A 50 -3.25 -13.27 14.78
CA TYR A 50 -1.98 -12.70 15.20
C TYR A 50 -0.85 -13.71 15.03
N ASN A 51 0.31 -13.24 14.57
CA ASN A 51 1.52 -14.04 14.46
C ASN A 51 2.69 -13.30 15.14
N PRO A 52 3.20 -13.79 16.28
CA PRO A 52 4.26 -13.10 17.02
C PRO A 52 5.60 -13.08 16.30
N ALA A 53 5.88 -14.09 15.46
CA ALA A 53 7.12 -14.12 14.66
C ALA A 53 7.11 -13.04 13.57
N LEU A 54 5.97 -12.84 12.91
CA LEU A 54 5.79 -11.78 11.93
C LEU A 54 5.85 -10.40 12.60
N ALA A 55 5.13 -10.20 13.71
CA ALA A 55 5.15 -8.94 14.44
C ALA A 55 6.57 -8.57 14.87
N ARG A 56 7.32 -9.53 15.43
CA ARG A 56 8.73 -9.35 15.76
C ARG A 56 9.58 -8.96 14.54
N ALA A 57 9.46 -9.67 13.42
CA ALA A 57 10.22 -9.36 12.20
C ALA A 57 9.93 -7.94 11.67
N VAL A 58 8.67 -7.50 11.75
CA VAL A 58 8.25 -6.15 11.39
C VAL A 58 8.88 -5.10 12.32
N LEU A 59 8.85 -5.31 13.64
CA LEU A 59 9.45 -4.37 14.61
C LEU A 59 10.97 -4.30 14.49
N GLU A 60 11.65 -5.44 14.31
CA GLU A 60 13.11 -5.50 14.14
C GLU A 60 13.54 -4.74 12.89
N LEU A 61 12.92 -5.03 11.74
CA LEU A 61 13.23 -4.34 10.48
C LEU A 61 12.98 -2.83 10.59
N ALA A 62 11.85 -2.42 11.17
CA ALA A 62 11.54 -1.01 11.32
C ALA A 62 12.48 -0.29 12.28
N ARG A 63 12.93 -0.94 13.36
CA ARG A 63 13.91 -0.39 14.30
C ARG A 63 15.28 -0.22 13.64
N ASP A 64 15.74 -1.22 12.88
CA ASP A 64 17.04 -1.18 12.19
C ASP A 64 17.08 -0.08 11.11
N HIS A 65 15.91 0.30 10.58
CA HIS A 65 15.75 1.34 9.56
C HIS A 65 15.04 2.60 10.09
N ALA A 66 15.07 2.85 11.40
CA ALA A 66 14.30 3.94 12.02
C ALA A 66 14.61 5.33 11.44
N GLU A 67 15.86 5.62 11.08
CA GLU A 67 16.23 6.89 10.44
C GLU A 67 15.52 7.12 9.10
N GLN A 68 15.32 6.05 8.31
CA GLN A 68 14.60 6.14 7.03
C GLN A 68 13.11 6.39 7.25
N VAL A 69 12.54 5.78 8.29
CA VAL A 69 11.13 5.96 8.68
C VAL A 69 10.87 7.39 9.14
N PHE A 70 11.81 7.99 9.88
CA PHE A 70 11.62 9.32 10.48
C PHE A 70 12.11 10.48 9.60
N GLY A 71 13.06 10.22 8.70
CA GLY A 71 13.75 11.25 7.91
C GLY A 71 13.12 11.61 6.57
N GLY A 72 12.01 10.98 6.20
CA GLY A 72 11.38 11.16 4.88
C GLY A 72 10.25 12.19 4.85
N ASP A 73 10.15 12.94 3.76
CA ASP A 73 8.99 13.80 3.45
C ASP A 73 7.82 13.02 2.82
N ARG A 74 7.94 11.70 2.71
CA ARG A 74 6.95 10.85 2.03
C ARG A 74 5.88 10.41 3.03
N PRO A 75 4.58 10.48 2.67
CA PRO A 75 3.50 10.04 3.54
C PRO A 75 3.47 8.51 3.74
N LEU A 76 4.15 7.77 2.87
CA LEU A 76 4.31 6.32 2.91
C LEU A 76 5.79 5.98 2.69
N VAL A 77 6.37 5.26 3.65
CA VAL A 77 7.74 4.75 3.58
C VAL A 77 7.69 3.24 3.51
N THR A 78 8.52 2.63 2.66
CA THR A 78 8.66 1.18 2.51
C THR A 78 10.06 0.76 2.95
N LEU A 79 10.13 -0.37 3.66
CA LEU A 79 11.34 -0.99 4.15
C LEU A 79 11.41 -2.41 3.59
N ASP A 80 12.30 -2.61 2.62
CA ASP A 80 12.44 -3.90 1.93
C ASP A 80 13.15 -4.94 2.81
N GLY A 81 12.98 -6.21 2.46
CA GLY A 81 13.70 -7.32 3.11
C GLY A 81 12.96 -7.97 4.26
N LEU A 82 11.65 -7.72 4.39
CA LEU A 82 10.82 -8.50 5.30
C LEU A 82 10.78 -9.94 4.81
N ALA A 83 11.09 -10.88 5.71
CA ALA A 83 10.97 -12.30 5.46
C ALA A 83 10.48 -13.00 6.72
N CYS A 84 9.35 -13.70 6.62
CA CYS A 84 8.81 -14.49 7.71
C CYS A 84 8.22 -15.80 7.17
N PRO A 85 8.67 -16.99 7.62
CA PRO A 85 8.10 -18.25 7.18
C PRO A 85 6.57 -18.31 7.34
N GLY A 86 5.88 -18.75 6.29
CA GLY A 86 4.42 -18.85 6.25
C GLY A 86 3.69 -17.57 5.84
N TRP A 87 4.43 -16.50 5.49
CA TRP A 87 3.89 -15.24 5.00
C TRP A 87 4.65 -14.78 3.75
N ASP A 88 3.92 -14.24 2.78
CA ASP A 88 4.47 -13.82 1.49
C ASP A 88 4.80 -12.32 1.43
N PHE A 89 4.65 -11.59 2.55
CA PHE A 89 5.03 -10.18 2.64
C PHE A 89 6.53 -10.01 2.44
N ASP A 90 6.92 -9.03 1.62
CA ASP A 90 8.32 -8.75 1.26
C ASP A 90 8.82 -7.37 1.76
N THR A 91 7.91 -6.54 2.28
CA THR A 91 8.21 -5.19 2.75
C THR A 91 7.43 -4.86 4.03
N VAL A 92 7.94 -3.91 4.80
CA VAL A 92 7.20 -3.21 5.86
C VAL A 92 6.86 -1.82 5.37
N ALA A 93 5.58 -1.47 5.43
CA ALA A 93 5.14 -0.11 5.19
C ALA A 93 5.01 0.65 6.51
N ALA A 94 5.42 1.91 6.49
CA ALA A 94 5.38 2.82 7.62
C ALA A 94 4.66 4.11 7.20
N VAL A 95 3.73 4.59 8.04
CA VAL A 95 3.00 5.84 7.82
C VAL A 95 2.94 6.68 9.09
N GLY A 96 3.07 7.99 8.93
CA GLY A 96 3.03 8.93 10.05
C GLY A 96 1.61 9.28 10.53
N PRO A 97 1.52 10.12 11.58
CA PRO A 97 0.24 10.58 12.15
C PRO A 97 -0.58 11.45 11.19
N GLU A 98 0.03 11.97 10.13
CA GLU A 98 -0.68 12.61 9.03
C GLU A 98 -1.44 11.64 8.14
N VAL A 99 -1.27 10.32 8.28
CA VAL A 99 -1.99 9.30 7.51
C VAL A 99 -2.87 8.45 8.41
N HIS A 100 -2.37 7.99 9.56
CA HIS A 100 -3.12 7.12 10.46
C HIS A 100 -3.83 7.89 11.58
N GLU A 101 -4.80 7.24 12.23
CA GLU A 101 -5.54 7.80 13.38
C GLU A 101 -5.20 7.12 14.72
N TYR A 102 -4.05 6.43 14.82
CA TYR A 102 -3.68 5.72 16.05
C TYR A 102 -3.55 6.68 17.22
N HIS A 103 -4.16 6.33 18.36
CA HIS A 103 -4.18 7.12 19.60
C HIS A 103 -4.81 8.52 19.51
N SER A 104 -5.37 8.94 18.36
CA SER A 104 -5.80 10.33 18.15
C SER A 104 -6.92 10.79 19.09
N GLN A 105 -7.70 9.84 19.63
CA GLN A 105 -8.79 10.10 20.58
C GLN A 105 -8.37 9.95 22.05
N GLU A 106 -7.30 9.21 22.33
CA GLU A 106 -6.91 8.79 23.69
C GLU A 106 -5.71 9.57 24.21
N ASP A 107 -4.72 9.84 23.36
CA ASP A 107 -3.45 10.49 23.72
C ASP A 107 -2.82 11.18 22.50
N THR A 108 -3.06 12.48 22.36
CA THR A 108 -2.58 13.28 21.22
C THR A 108 -1.05 13.33 21.11
N ASP A 109 -0.33 13.28 22.24
CA ASP A 109 1.13 13.30 22.23
C ASP A 109 1.69 11.96 21.78
N LEU A 110 1.07 10.85 22.21
CA LEU A 110 1.41 9.52 21.72
C LEU A 110 1.06 9.36 20.24
N HIS A 111 -0.11 9.85 19.80
CA HIS A 111 -0.51 9.88 18.39
C HIS A 111 0.58 10.52 17.52
N LYS A 112 1.03 11.73 17.87
CA LYS A 112 2.09 12.46 17.13
C LYS A 112 3.43 11.75 17.13
N ALA A 113 3.74 10.98 18.17
CA ALA A 113 4.98 10.23 18.28
C ALA A 113 4.91 8.86 17.59
N THR A 114 3.73 8.40 17.21
CA THR A 114 3.52 7.07 16.63
C THR A 114 3.67 7.09 15.12
N VAL A 115 4.31 6.07 14.60
CA VAL A 115 4.31 5.68 13.20
C VAL A 115 3.65 4.30 13.12
N ALA A 116 2.63 4.17 12.30
CA ALA A 116 1.96 2.89 12.08
C ALA A 116 2.77 2.03 11.11
N LEU A 117 3.01 0.78 11.51
CA LEU A 117 3.68 -0.25 10.72
C LEU A 117 2.68 -1.32 10.27
N PHE A 118 2.88 -1.85 9.07
CA PHE A 118 2.18 -3.05 8.63
C PHE A 118 3.01 -3.81 7.59
N PRO A 119 2.95 -5.16 7.60
CA PRO A 119 3.56 -5.96 6.56
C PRO A 119 2.77 -5.81 5.25
N ALA A 120 3.49 -5.75 4.14
CA ALA A 120 2.93 -5.42 2.83
C ALA A 120 3.71 -6.08 1.69
N TRP A 121 3.27 -5.82 0.46
CA TRP A 121 4.01 -6.20 -0.76
C TRP A 121 4.57 -4.97 -1.45
N ARG A 122 5.79 -5.05 -1.99
CA ARG A 122 6.45 -3.93 -2.66
C ARG A 122 5.63 -3.38 -3.83
N GLN A 123 4.86 -4.24 -4.49
CA GLN A 123 4.00 -3.87 -5.61
C GLN A 123 2.86 -2.91 -5.24
N GLU A 124 2.53 -2.77 -3.95
CA GLU A 124 1.44 -1.92 -3.47
C GLU A 124 1.81 -0.43 -3.41
N PHE A 125 3.08 -0.10 -3.68
CA PHE A 125 3.61 1.25 -3.51
C PHE A 125 4.42 1.73 -4.71
N ALA A 126 4.17 2.94 -5.17
CA ALA A 126 5.02 3.66 -6.11
C ALA A 126 6.14 4.44 -5.38
N GLY A 127 5.86 4.93 -4.18
CA GLY A 127 6.71 5.89 -3.46
C GLY A 127 6.51 7.34 -3.91
N SER A 128 5.54 7.57 -4.80
CA SER A 128 5.12 8.89 -5.31
C SER A 128 3.66 9.21 -4.95
N GLU A 129 3.10 8.50 -3.98
CA GLU A 129 1.77 8.76 -3.43
C GLU A 129 1.73 10.15 -2.81
N SER A 130 0.68 10.90 -3.14
CA SER A 130 0.32 12.09 -2.39
C SER A 130 -0.20 11.72 -1.00
N LEU A 131 -0.26 12.71 -0.09
CA LEU A 131 -0.82 12.52 1.23
C LEU A 131 -2.29 12.04 1.19
N ALA A 132 -3.08 12.55 0.24
CA ALA A 132 -4.48 12.17 0.07
C ALA A 132 -4.62 10.70 -0.37
N GLU A 133 -3.76 10.26 -1.29
CA GLU A 133 -3.70 8.87 -1.74
C GLU A 133 -3.24 7.93 -0.63
N ALA A 134 -2.21 8.33 0.13
CA ALA A 134 -1.74 7.54 1.28
C ALA A 134 -2.84 7.32 2.32
N ARG A 135 -3.58 8.38 2.68
CA ARG A 135 -4.76 8.29 3.57
C ARG A 135 -5.82 7.36 3.02
N HIS A 136 -6.19 7.55 1.75
CA HIS A 136 -7.20 6.72 1.11
C HIS A 136 -6.79 5.23 1.10
N GLN A 137 -5.55 4.94 0.73
CA GLN A 137 -5.01 3.59 0.70
C GLN A 137 -4.95 2.97 2.10
N PHE A 138 -4.48 3.70 3.10
CA PHE A 138 -4.41 3.21 4.47
C PHE A 138 -5.81 2.86 5.02
N ASP A 139 -6.80 3.70 4.78
CA ASP A 139 -8.15 3.54 5.32
C ASP A 139 -9.00 2.52 4.57
N ARG A 140 -8.82 2.40 3.24
CA ARG A 140 -9.76 1.67 2.37
C ARG A 140 -9.11 0.58 1.52
N GLY A 141 -7.85 0.76 1.11
CA GLY A 141 -7.18 -0.12 0.15
C GLY A 141 -6.36 -1.23 0.81
N LEU A 142 -5.29 -0.84 1.50
CA LEU A 142 -4.21 -1.72 1.97
C LEU A 142 -4.61 -2.62 3.14
N GLN A 143 -5.68 -2.29 3.86
CA GLN A 143 -6.18 -3.06 5.01
C GLN A 143 -5.06 -3.41 6.02
N PRO A 144 -4.34 -2.43 6.56
CA PRO A 144 -3.09 -2.62 7.31
C PRO A 144 -3.22 -3.53 8.54
N THR A 145 -4.43 -3.69 9.07
CA THR A 145 -4.70 -4.54 10.24
C THR A 145 -4.99 -6.00 9.92
N ARG A 146 -5.11 -6.39 8.63
CA ARG A 146 -5.44 -7.76 8.23
C ARG A 146 -4.21 -8.46 7.65
N LEU A 147 -3.77 -9.54 8.31
CA LEU A 147 -2.66 -10.34 7.80
C LEU A 147 -3.08 -11.24 6.63
N ARG A 148 -4.28 -11.85 6.69
CA ARG A 148 -4.84 -12.66 5.60
C ARG A 148 -5.58 -11.76 4.60
N ARG A 149 -4.83 -11.25 3.63
CA ARG A 149 -5.35 -10.44 2.52
C ARG A 149 -4.55 -10.74 1.26
N ASP A 150 -5.12 -10.40 0.12
CA ASP A 150 -4.39 -10.40 -1.15
C ASP A 150 -3.64 -9.07 -1.32
N PRO A 151 -2.57 -9.05 -2.13
CA PRO A 151 -1.90 -7.81 -2.50
C PRO A 151 -2.82 -6.87 -3.28
N VAL A 152 -2.69 -5.57 -3.04
CA VAL A 152 -3.40 -4.49 -3.75
C VAL A 152 -2.36 -3.69 -4.53
N PRO A 153 -2.03 -4.08 -5.77
CA PRO A 153 -0.96 -3.43 -6.52
C PRO A 153 -1.27 -1.95 -6.74
N PHE A 154 -0.23 -1.13 -6.68
CA PHE A 154 -0.37 0.29 -7.00
C PHE A 154 -0.78 0.45 -8.47
N LEU A 155 -1.84 1.21 -8.66
CA LEU A 155 -2.40 1.50 -9.97
C LEU A 155 -3.12 2.85 -9.90
N ARG A 156 -2.75 3.76 -10.80
CA ARG A 156 -3.58 4.91 -11.13
C ARG A 156 -4.16 4.72 -12.52
N MET A 157 -5.43 5.06 -12.74
CA MET A 157 -6.03 5.04 -14.06
C MET A 157 -6.97 6.22 -14.30
N ARG A 158 -7.20 6.49 -15.58
CA ARG A 158 -8.34 7.28 -16.05
C ARG A 158 -8.88 6.66 -17.32
N TYR A 159 -10.15 6.86 -17.61
CA TYR A 159 -10.77 6.29 -18.80
C TYR A 159 -11.95 7.12 -19.30
N ARG A 160 -12.32 6.85 -20.54
CA ARG A 160 -13.57 7.26 -21.18
C ARG A 160 -14.10 6.07 -21.96
N ASN A 161 -15.32 5.66 -21.66
CA ASN A 161 -15.97 4.52 -22.27
C ASN A 161 -17.24 4.98 -22.97
N GLU A 162 -17.17 5.13 -24.29
CA GLU A 162 -18.30 5.60 -25.11
C GLU A 162 -19.44 4.58 -25.17
N ARG A 163 -19.15 3.29 -24.95
CA ARG A 163 -20.19 2.25 -24.92
C ARG A 163 -21.07 2.32 -23.69
N THR A 164 -20.51 2.63 -22.53
CA THR A 164 -21.26 2.72 -21.26
C THR A 164 -21.61 4.16 -20.88
N GLY A 165 -20.95 5.15 -21.48
CA GLY A 165 -20.98 6.56 -21.07
C GLY A 165 -20.17 6.84 -19.80
N SER A 166 -19.55 5.83 -19.20
CA SER A 166 -18.75 5.97 -17.98
C SER A 166 -17.40 6.61 -18.30
N HIS A 167 -16.90 7.43 -17.38
CA HIS A 167 -15.62 8.11 -17.50
C HIS A 167 -15.09 8.51 -16.13
N SER A 168 -13.77 8.72 -16.05
CA SER A 168 -13.15 9.34 -14.89
C SER A 168 -13.46 10.83 -14.81
N GLU A 169 -13.59 11.35 -13.60
CA GLU A 169 -13.76 12.79 -13.36
C GLU A 169 -12.41 13.49 -13.26
N GLY A 170 -12.29 14.66 -13.90
CA GLY A 170 -11.07 15.47 -13.87
C GLY A 170 -10.00 15.03 -14.88
N PRO A 171 -8.88 15.78 -14.96
CA PRO A 171 -7.81 15.51 -15.91
C PRO A 171 -6.83 14.43 -15.45
N ASP A 172 -6.76 14.16 -14.15
CA ASP A 172 -5.71 13.31 -13.54
C ASP A 172 -6.14 11.84 -13.42
N ARG A 173 -5.16 10.93 -13.33
CA ARG A 173 -5.40 9.52 -13.02
C ARG A 173 -5.67 9.36 -11.52
N GLY A 174 -6.75 8.68 -11.16
CA GLY A 174 -7.09 8.33 -9.78
C GLY A 174 -6.64 6.93 -9.42
N LEU A 175 -6.46 6.64 -8.13
CA LEU A 175 -6.21 5.27 -7.67
C LEU A 175 -7.34 4.33 -8.08
N ALA A 176 -6.98 3.13 -8.51
CA ALA A 176 -7.94 2.10 -8.90
C ALA A 176 -7.44 0.70 -8.57
N THR A 177 -8.36 -0.27 -8.60
CA THR A 177 -8.01 -1.69 -8.45
C THR A 177 -7.77 -2.32 -9.82
N LEU A 178 -6.99 -3.41 -9.82
CA LEU A 178 -6.73 -4.18 -11.03
C LEU A 178 -8.03 -4.69 -11.69
N ASP A 179 -9.04 -5.02 -10.90
CA ASP A 179 -10.34 -5.46 -11.42
C ASP A 179 -11.07 -4.36 -12.18
N VAL A 180 -10.99 -3.10 -11.74
CA VAL A 180 -11.56 -1.96 -12.48
C VAL A 180 -10.82 -1.75 -13.80
N LEU A 181 -9.49 -1.85 -13.80
CA LEU A 181 -8.70 -1.76 -15.02
C LEU A 181 -9.07 -2.87 -16.01
N ARG A 182 -9.08 -4.13 -15.57
CA ARG A 182 -9.47 -5.29 -16.40
C ARG A 182 -10.86 -5.10 -16.98
N HIS A 183 -11.80 -4.65 -16.15
CA HIS A 183 -13.16 -4.38 -16.59
C HIS A 183 -13.17 -3.36 -17.72
N GLU A 184 -12.62 -2.16 -17.53
CA GLU A 184 -12.66 -1.12 -18.55
C GLU A 184 -11.89 -1.48 -19.83
N LEU A 185 -10.76 -2.19 -19.72
CA LEU A 185 -10.01 -2.67 -20.89
C LEU A 185 -10.80 -3.69 -21.70
N SER A 186 -11.49 -4.63 -21.02
CA SER A 186 -12.37 -5.59 -21.68
C SER A 186 -13.49 -4.89 -22.45
N LEU A 187 -13.78 -3.62 -22.11
CA LEU A 187 -14.84 -2.88 -22.74
C LEU A 187 -14.44 -2.14 -24.04
N LEU A 188 -13.15 -2.01 -24.32
CA LEU A 188 -12.63 -1.23 -25.45
C LEU A 188 -12.88 -1.83 -26.85
N PRO A 189 -12.75 -3.15 -27.10
CA PRO A 189 -12.96 -3.70 -28.43
C PRO A 189 -14.33 -3.32 -29.02
N GLY A 190 -14.31 -2.69 -30.19
CA GLY A 190 -15.52 -2.27 -30.90
C GLY A 190 -16.18 -1.01 -30.35
N SER A 191 -15.46 -0.20 -29.57
CA SER A 191 -15.97 1.03 -28.95
C SER A 191 -15.20 2.29 -29.40
N PRO A 192 -15.46 2.79 -30.63
CA PRO A 192 -14.77 3.98 -31.17
C PRO A 192 -14.77 5.18 -30.22
N GLY A 193 -13.62 5.85 -30.09
CA GLY A 193 -13.42 7.01 -29.21
C GLY A 193 -13.23 6.67 -27.72
N SER A 194 -13.30 5.38 -27.35
CA SER A 194 -13.05 4.94 -25.97
C SER A 194 -11.55 4.77 -25.71
N HIS A 195 -11.13 5.10 -24.49
CA HIS A 195 -9.76 4.89 -24.06
C HIS A 195 -9.65 4.59 -22.57
N VAL A 196 -8.60 3.87 -22.20
CA VAL A 196 -8.17 3.63 -20.82
C VAL A 196 -6.68 3.97 -20.74
N GLU A 197 -6.30 4.81 -19.79
CA GLU A 197 -4.91 5.14 -19.50
C GLU A 197 -4.59 4.71 -18.07
N TRP A 198 -3.49 4.01 -17.87
CA TRP A 198 -3.07 3.53 -16.57
C TRP A 198 -1.58 3.74 -16.33
N GLU A 199 -1.22 3.86 -15.06
CA GLU A 199 0.13 4.07 -14.56
C GLU A 199 0.44 3.01 -13.51
N ASN A 200 1.55 2.30 -13.69
CA ASN A 200 2.04 1.31 -12.74
C ASN A 200 2.94 1.94 -11.67
N ARG A 201 3.38 1.13 -10.70
CA ARG A 201 4.23 1.58 -9.59
C ARG A 201 5.60 2.14 -9.99
N LEU A 202 6.08 1.88 -11.21
CA LEU A 202 7.34 2.42 -11.74
C LEU A 202 7.12 3.76 -12.46
N GLY A 203 5.89 4.26 -12.51
CA GLY A 203 5.52 5.46 -13.24
C GLY A 203 5.41 5.26 -14.76
N ALA A 204 5.46 4.01 -15.25
CA ALA A 204 5.24 3.72 -16.65
C ALA A 204 3.75 3.89 -16.98
N ILE A 205 3.47 4.70 -18.00
CA ILE A 205 2.12 5.04 -18.44
C ILE A 205 1.80 4.28 -19.71
N PHE A 206 0.64 3.64 -19.70
CA PHE A 206 0.07 2.97 -20.86
C PHE A 206 -1.27 3.61 -21.19
N ARG A 207 -1.61 3.63 -22.47
CA ARG A 207 -2.89 4.13 -22.99
C ARG A 207 -3.40 3.19 -24.06
N ALA A 208 -4.53 2.56 -23.81
CA ALA A 208 -5.25 1.80 -24.81
C ALA A 208 -6.43 2.59 -25.34
N GLU A 209 -6.63 2.56 -26.65
CA GLU A 209 -7.75 3.23 -27.29
C GLU A 209 -8.26 2.44 -28.50
N TYR A 210 -9.54 2.64 -28.79
CA TYR A 210 -10.19 2.04 -29.94
C TYR A 210 -10.75 3.14 -30.82
N ASP A 211 -10.18 3.28 -32.02
CA ASP A 211 -10.77 4.04 -33.12
C ASP A 211 -11.34 3.05 -34.15
N ASP A 212 -10.54 2.66 -35.14
CA ASP A 212 -10.87 1.59 -36.09
C ASP A 212 -10.29 0.23 -35.67
N THR A 213 -9.16 0.26 -34.96
CA THR A 213 -8.45 -0.91 -34.43
C THR A 213 -7.97 -0.62 -33.01
N LEU A 214 -8.02 -1.65 -32.15
CA LEU A 214 -7.48 -1.55 -30.79
C LEU A 214 -5.96 -1.37 -30.82
N THR A 215 -5.50 -0.28 -30.22
CA THR A 215 -4.08 0.07 -30.12
C THR A 215 -3.75 0.34 -28.66
N VAL A 216 -2.56 -0.06 -28.23
CA VAL A 216 -2.00 0.32 -26.93
C VAL A 216 -0.68 1.03 -27.14
N HIS A 217 -0.53 2.15 -26.46
CA HIS A 217 0.65 2.98 -26.38
C HIS A 217 1.28 2.76 -25.01
N GLY A 218 2.57 2.45 -24.96
CA GLY A 218 3.35 2.33 -23.73
C GLY A 218 4.73 2.96 -23.88
N PRO A 219 5.63 2.77 -22.90
CA PRO A 219 6.99 3.29 -22.94
C PRO A 219 7.78 2.89 -24.20
N ASP A 220 7.56 1.67 -24.70
CA ASP A 220 8.26 1.09 -25.86
C ASP A 220 7.63 1.43 -27.21
N GLY A 221 6.60 2.29 -27.20
CA GLY A 221 5.88 2.71 -28.39
C GLY A 221 4.49 2.10 -28.46
N SER A 222 4.00 1.94 -29.70
CA SER A 222 2.59 1.64 -29.97
C SER A 222 2.44 0.33 -30.71
N ILE A 223 1.54 -0.53 -30.25
CA ILE A 223 1.25 -1.81 -30.89
C ILE A 223 -0.26 -1.98 -31.11
N ARG A 224 -0.62 -2.62 -32.21
CA ARG A 224 -1.97 -3.15 -32.40
C ARG A 224 -2.13 -4.40 -31.54
N THR A 225 -3.28 -4.56 -30.92
CA THR A 225 -3.53 -5.63 -29.97
C THR A 225 -4.96 -6.16 -30.07
N THR A 226 -5.25 -7.23 -29.33
CA THR A 226 -6.59 -7.78 -29.13
C THR A 226 -7.07 -7.49 -27.70
N GLY A 227 -8.35 -7.72 -27.41
CA GLY A 227 -8.89 -7.52 -26.06
C GLY A 227 -8.19 -8.37 -25.00
N ASP A 228 -7.95 -9.65 -25.31
CA ASP A 228 -7.32 -10.59 -24.38
C ASP A 228 -5.83 -10.26 -24.17
N ASP A 229 -5.11 -9.95 -25.26
CA ASP A 229 -3.69 -9.55 -25.19
C ASP A 229 -3.51 -8.23 -24.44
N LEU A 230 -4.46 -7.30 -24.56
CA LEU A 230 -4.45 -6.03 -23.84
C LEU A 230 -4.63 -6.24 -22.33
N VAL A 231 -5.56 -7.11 -21.92
CA VAL A 231 -5.76 -7.42 -20.49
C VAL A 231 -4.53 -8.14 -19.93
N ALA A 232 -3.94 -9.08 -20.68
CA ALA A 232 -2.71 -9.76 -20.27
C ALA A 232 -1.53 -8.80 -20.10
N LEU A 233 -1.36 -7.86 -21.04
CA LEU A 233 -0.36 -6.79 -20.95
C LEU A 233 -0.59 -5.92 -19.71
N ALA A 234 -1.85 -5.53 -19.45
CA ALA A 234 -2.18 -4.71 -18.29
C ALA A 234 -1.85 -5.43 -16.97
N ASP A 235 -2.23 -6.70 -16.84
CA ASP A 235 -1.89 -7.54 -15.69
C ASP A 235 -0.37 -7.63 -15.48
N GLN A 236 0.39 -7.92 -16.53
CA GLN A 236 1.84 -7.97 -16.46
C GLN A 236 2.42 -6.60 -16.05
N SER A 237 1.96 -5.52 -16.67
CA SER A 237 2.45 -4.16 -16.41
C SER A 237 2.19 -3.67 -14.98
N VAL A 238 1.18 -4.21 -14.29
CA VAL A 238 0.80 -3.81 -12.93
C VAL A 238 1.41 -4.75 -11.89
N LEU A 239 1.36 -6.07 -12.11
CA LEU A 239 1.80 -7.08 -11.15
C LEU A 239 3.31 -7.36 -11.24
N ARG A 240 3.91 -7.19 -12.42
CA ARG A 240 5.33 -7.43 -12.71
C ARG A 240 5.90 -6.32 -13.60
N PRO A 241 5.84 -5.07 -13.14
CA PRO A 241 6.21 -3.91 -13.94
C PRO A 241 7.67 -3.95 -14.42
N GLU A 242 8.55 -4.70 -13.77
CA GLU A 242 9.94 -4.92 -14.18
C GLU A 242 10.08 -5.76 -15.45
N GLU A 243 9.05 -6.53 -15.81
CA GLU A 243 9.01 -7.38 -17.01
C GLU A 243 8.29 -6.70 -18.19
N ALA A 244 7.70 -5.51 -17.97
CA ALA A 244 6.79 -4.84 -18.90
C ALA A 244 7.31 -3.49 -19.44
N VAL A 245 8.56 -3.14 -19.14
CA VAL A 245 9.27 -1.91 -19.55
C VAL A 245 10.61 -2.29 -20.17
#